data_AF-A0A351AVT7-F1
#
_entry.id   AF-A0A351AVT7-F1
#
_cell.length_a   1.000
_cell.length_b   1.000
_cell.length_c   1.000
_cell.angle_alpha   90.00
_cell.angle_beta   90.00
_cell.angle_gamma   90.00
#
_symmetry.space_group_name_H-M   'P 1'
#
loop_
_entity.id
_entity.type
_entity.pdbx_description
1 polymer ?
#
loop_
_entity_poly.entity_id
_entity_poly.type
_entity_poly.pdbx_seq_one_letter_code
_entity_poly.pdbx_strand_id
1 'polypeptide(L)'
;EQPALLLFASAAHETAHYFGFAREDEANFLAYYVSDFSNDPALRYSCEMLALMQCMNRLASVDEKSFYSVRERFFTPAMIRDLADYSRWIEQYKNDPLGSVNNKINDAYLKHNGQTAGVNSYNDVAELLIAFEMRK
;
A
#
# COMPACT_ATOMS: atom_id res chain seq x y z
N GLU A 1 1.08 13.19 15.94
CA GLU A 1 1.48 11.77 16.00
C GLU A 1 0.97 11.07 14.74
N GLN A 2 1.63 10.00 14.27
CA GLN A 2 1.21 9.25 13.09
C GLN A 2 -0.12 8.51 13.35
N PRO A 3 -1.14 8.62 12.48
CA PRO A 3 -2.35 7.81 12.58
C PRO A 3 -2.06 6.32 12.47
N ALA A 4 -2.76 5.51 13.26
CA ALA A 4 -2.53 4.06 13.34
C ALA A 4 -2.88 3.29 12.04
N LEU A 5 -3.63 3.91 11.11
CA LEU A 5 -4.21 3.26 9.93
C LEU A 5 -3.23 2.34 9.19
N LEU A 6 -2.01 2.81 8.90
CA LEU A 6 -1.02 2.04 8.12
C LEU A 6 0.20 1.59 8.95
N LEU A 7 0.18 1.79 10.28
CA LEU A 7 1.33 1.48 11.12
C LEU A 7 1.67 -0.02 11.10
N PHE A 8 0.66 -0.88 11.26
CA PHE A 8 0.86 -2.33 11.27
C PHE A 8 1.14 -2.87 9.87
N ALA A 9 0.53 -2.30 8.82
CA ALA A 9 0.83 -2.64 7.45
C ALA A 9 2.29 -2.34 7.09
N SER A 10 2.81 -1.19 7.50
CA SER A 10 4.24 -0.87 7.35
C SER A 10 5.12 -1.85 8.11
N ALA A 11 4.77 -2.22 9.35
CA ALA A 11 5.54 -3.22 10.09
C ALA A 11 5.54 -4.60 9.41
N ALA A 12 4.40 -5.04 8.86
CA ALA A 12 4.30 -6.30 8.13
C ALA A 12 5.08 -6.27 6.81
N HIS A 13 5.04 -5.14 6.09
CA HIS A 13 5.84 -4.90 4.89
C HIS A 13 7.35 -5.00 5.17
N GLU A 14 7.86 -4.27 6.18
CA GLU A 14 9.27 -4.35 6.56
C GLU A 14 9.66 -5.74 7.07
N THR A 15 8.73 -6.46 7.68
CA THR A 15 8.95 -7.86 8.07
C THR A 15 9.10 -8.76 6.86
N ALA A 16 8.37 -8.53 5.77
CA ALA A 16 8.56 -9.26 4.51
C ALA A 16 9.97 -8.99 3.93
N HIS A 17 10.44 -7.74 3.98
CA HIS A 17 11.82 -7.40 3.62
C HIS A 17 12.84 -8.12 4.51
N TYR A 18 12.60 -8.20 5.83
CA TYR A 18 13.44 -8.95 6.76
C TYR A 18 13.54 -10.45 6.40
N PHE A 19 12.47 -11.03 5.86
CA PHE A 19 12.46 -12.40 5.34
C PHE A 19 13.07 -12.57 3.94
N GLY A 20 13.58 -11.51 3.33
CA GLY A 20 14.32 -11.55 2.07
C GLY A 20 13.49 -11.27 0.82
N PHE A 21 12.23 -10.84 0.95
CA PHE A 21 11.41 -10.41 -0.19
C PHE A 21 11.78 -8.97 -0.56
N ALA A 22 12.67 -8.78 -1.52
CA ALA A 22 13.22 -7.46 -1.85
C ALA A 22 12.26 -6.56 -2.66
N ARG A 23 11.24 -7.12 -3.30
CA ARG A 23 10.31 -6.37 -4.15
C ARG A 23 9.19 -5.73 -3.31
N GLU A 24 8.98 -4.42 -3.49
CA GLU A 24 8.02 -3.61 -2.73
C GLU A 24 6.56 -4.07 -2.89
N ASP A 25 6.17 -4.47 -4.11
CA ASP A 25 4.84 -5.00 -4.41
C ASP A 25 4.63 -6.39 -3.80
N GLU A 26 5.64 -7.25 -3.81
CA GLU A 26 5.62 -8.54 -3.13
C GLU A 26 5.54 -8.37 -1.61
N ALA A 27 6.29 -7.41 -1.04
CA ALA A 27 6.23 -7.10 0.38
C ALA A 27 4.83 -6.60 0.81
N ASN A 28 4.22 -5.71 0.02
CA ASN A 28 2.83 -5.27 0.24
C ASN A 28 1.81 -6.41 0.07
N PHE A 29 1.99 -7.24 -0.97
CA PHE A 29 1.13 -8.41 -1.19
C PHE A 29 1.21 -9.40 -0.02
N LEU A 30 2.42 -9.68 0.47
CA LEU A 30 2.63 -10.56 1.61
C LEU A 30 2.06 -9.99 2.90
N ALA A 31 2.19 -8.68 3.13
CA ALA A 31 1.57 -8.00 4.27
C ALA A 31 0.05 -8.23 4.26
N TYR A 32 -0.61 -8.01 3.12
CA TYR A 32 -2.02 -8.33 2.93
C TYR A 32 -2.31 -9.82 3.18
N TYR A 33 -1.66 -10.71 2.44
CA TYR A 33 -1.96 -12.14 2.46
C TYR A 33 -1.74 -12.79 3.83
N VAL A 34 -0.61 -12.49 4.48
CA VAL A 34 -0.25 -13.09 5.77
C VAL A 34 -1.12 -12.52 6.90
N SER A 35 -1.56 -11.27 6.78
CA SER A 35 -2.37 -10.64 7.84
C SER A 35 -3.68 -11.37 8.11
N ASP A 36 -4.29 -12.00 7.10
CA ASP A 36 -5.55 -12.75 7.28
C ASP A 36 -5.41 -13.98 8.20
N PHE A 37 -4.19 -14.48 8.38
CA PHE A 37 -3.89 -15.55 9.34
C PHE A 37 -3.67 -15.04 10.77
N SER A 38 -3.69 -13.73 11.01
CA SER A 38 -3.55 -13.13 12.34
C SER A 38 -4.87 -13.07 13.08
N ASN A 39 -4.82 -13.26 14.40
CA ASN A 39 -5.96 -13.00 15.30
C ASN A 39 -6.06 -11.52 15.73
N ASP A 40 -5.08 -10.68 15.38
CA ASP A 40 -5.08 -9.26 15.71
C ASP A 40 -5.93 -8.47 14.67
N PRO A 41 -7.07 -7.89 15.07
CA PRO A 41 -7.93 -7.17 14.15
C PRO A 41 -7.32 -5.84 13.66
N ALA A 42 -6.40 -5.22 14.43
CA ALA A 42 -5.74 -3.99 14.02
C ALA A 42 -4.70 -4.26 12.93
N LEU A 43 -3.95 -5.37 13.03
CA LEU A 43 -3.02 -5.79 11.97
C LEU A 43 -3.78 -6.08 10.67
N ARG A 44 -4.85 -6.88 10.74
CA ARG A 44 -5.72 -7.19 9.60
C ARG A 44 -6.26 -5.92 8.98
N TYR A 45 -6.95 -5.10 9.77
CA TYR A 45 -7.53 -3.86 9.26
C TYR A 45 -6.50 -2.96 8.57
N SER A 46 -5.30 -2.82 9.16
CA SER A 46 -4.24 -2.01 8.58
C SER A 46 -3.78 -2.53 7.22
N CYS A 47 -3.54 -3.85 7.10
CA CYS A 47 -3.06 -4.48 5.87
C CYS A 47 -4.13 -4.47 4.78
N GLU A 48 -5.39 -4.80 5.11
CA GLU A 48 -6.54 -4.68 4.20
C GLU A 48 -6.73 -3.24 3.70
N MET A 49 -6.59 -2.23 4.58
CA MET A 49 -6.74 -0.84 4.18
C MET A 49 -5.62 -0.37 3.26
N LEU A 50 -4.38 -0.83 3.45
CA LEU A 50 -3.28 -0.57 2.52
C LEU A 50 -3.57 -1.16 1.14
N ALA A 51 -3.95 -2.44 1.09
CA ALA A 51 -4.30 -3.14 -0.16
C ALA A 51 -5.48 -2.46 -0.87
N LEU A 52 -6.53 -2.13 -0.13
CA LEU A 52 -7.70 -1.40 -0.65
C LEU A 52 -7.29 -0.03 -1.20
N MET A 53 -6.45 0.73 -0.49
CA MET A 53 -5.99 2.05 -0.95
C MET A 53 -5.20 1.93 -2.25
N GLN A 54 -4.34 0.92 -2.40
CA GLN A 54 -3.58 0.66 -3.62
C GLN A 54 -4.49 0.29 -4.79
N CYS A 55 -5.44 -0.63 -4.59
CA CYS A 55 -6.45 -0.99 -5.59
C CYS A 55 -7.30 0.23 -6.01
N MET A 56 -7.74 1.05 -5.06
CA MET A 56 -8.56 2.23 -5.34
C MET A 56 -7.78 3.33 -6.05
N ASN A 57 -6.48 3.51 -5.75
CA ASN A 57 -5.62 4.42 -6.50
C ASN A 57 -5.44 3.97 -7.95
N ARG A 58 -5.23 2.67 -8.18
CA ARG A 58 -5.19 2.11 -9.54
C ARG A 58 -6.53 2.30 -10.25
N LEU A 59 -7.66 2.01 -9.57
CA LEU A 59 -8.99 2.20 -10.12
C LEU A 59 -9.24 3.67 -10.50
N ALA A 60 -8.89 4.63 -9.63
CA ALA A 60 -9.01 6.05 -9.92
C ALA A 60 -8.21 6.48 -11.17
N SER A 61 -7.05 5.86 -11.41
CA SER A 61 -6.22 6.16 -12.58
C SER A 61 -6.79 5.66 -13.91
N VAL A 62 -7.70 4.67 -13.89
CA VAL A 62 -8.25 4.04 -15.10
C VAL A 62 -9.74 4.29 -15.30
N ASP A 63 -10.51 4.43 -14.22
CA ASP A 63 -11.96 4.68 -14.24
C ASP A 63 -12.40 5.40 -12.94
N GLU A 64 -12.40 6.73 -13.01
CA GLU A 64 -12.81 7.61 -11.92
C GLU A 64 -14.29 7.40 -11.53
N LYS A 65 -15.18 7.07 -12.48
CA LYS A 65 -16.61 6.84 -12.16
C LYS A 65 -16.77 5.60 -11.30
N SER A 66 -16.08 4.52 -11.66
CA SER A 66 -16.07 3.29 -10.87
C SER A 66 -15.45 3.50 -9.49
N PHE A 67 -14.38 4.31 -9.39
CA PHE A 67 -13.81 4.70 -8.09
C PHE A 67 -14.86 5.31 -7.15
N TYR A 68 -15.61 6.33 -7.61
CA TYR A 68 -16.63 6.96 -6.77
C TYR A 68 -17.77 5.98 -6.45
N SER A 69 -18.21 5.17 -7.41
CA SER A 69 -19.26 4.18 -7.19
C SER A 69 -18.87 3.15 -6.12
N VAL A 70 -17.65 2.61 -6.18
CA VAL A 70 -17.13 1.66 -5.18
C VAL A 70 -17.01 2.34 -3.82
N ARG A 71 -16.46 3.56 -3.77
CA ARG A 71 -16.29 4.31 -2.53
C ARG A 71 -17.65 4.58 -1.87
N GLU A 72 -18.63 5.08 -2.60
CA GLU A 72 -19.97 5.38 -2.06
C GLU A 72 -20.70 4.13 -1.57
N ARG A 73 -20.54 3.00 -2.28
CA ARG A 73 -21.25 1.77 -1.97
C ARG A 73 -20.66 0.98 -0.79
N PHE A 74 -19.34 0.98 -0.64
CA PHE A 74 -18.66 0.04 0.25
C PHE A 74 -17.89 0.69 1.41
N PHE A 75 -17.57 1.98 1.35
CA PHE A 75 -16.77 2.61 2.40
C PHE A 75 -17.64 3.01 3.58
N THR A 76 -17.24 2.61 4.78
CA THR A 76 -17.89 3.05 6.01
C THR A 76 -17.44 4.45 6.41
N PRO A 77 -18.23 5.18 7.22
CA PRO A 77 -17.79 6.46 7.78
C PRO A 77 -16.48 6.38 8.57
N ALA A 78 -16.21 5.24 9.24
CA ALA A 78 -14.96 5.02 9.96
C ALA A 78 -13.76 4.92 9.02
N MET A 79 -13.87 4.15 7.93
CA MET A 79 -12.82 4.05 6.92
C MET A 79 -12.51 5.42 6.29
N ILE A 80 -13.56 6.20 5.99
CA ILE A 80 -13.40 7.54 5.42
C ILE A 80 -12.68 8.47 6.40
N ARG A 81 -13.04 8.41 7.69
CA ARG A 81 -12.35 9.18 8.74
C ARG A 81 -10.88 8.80 8.80
N ASP A 82 -10.56 7.51 8.86
CA ASP A 82 -9.19 7.04 9.04
C ASP A 82 -8.31 7.41 7.82
N LEU A 83 -8.85 7.31 6.61
CA LEU A 83 -8.19 7.79 5.39
C LEU A 83 -7.97 9.32 5.41
N ALA A 84 -8.95 10.07 5.89
CA ALA A 84 -8.84 11.53 6.00
C ALA A 84 -7.81 11.96 7.06
N ASP A 85 -7.74 11.27 8.19
CA ASP A 85 -6.71 11.46 9.22
C ASP A 85 -5.32 11.16 8.67
N TYR A 86 -5.17 10.03 7.98
CA TYR A 86 -3.90 9.65 7.34
C TYR A 86 -3.48 10.66 6.27
N SER A 87 -4.41 11.10 5.42
CA SER A 87 -4.17 12.13 4.40
C SER A 87 -3.68 13.44 5.02
N ARG A 88 -4.36 13.95 6.06
CA ARG A 88 -3.94 15.16 6.79
C ARG A 88 -2.53 15.01 7.37
N TRP A 89 -2.22 13.84 7.92
CA TRP A 89 -0.90 13.56 8.48
C TRP A 89 0.18 13.51 7.39
N ILE A 90 -0.08 12.98 6.19
CA ILE A 90 0.88 13.02 5.08
C ILE A 90 1.07 14.44 4.55
N GLU A 91 -0.01 15.24 4.44
CA GLU A 91 0.05 16.56 3.82
C GLU A 91 1.06 17.51 4.49
N GLN A 92 1.28 17.37 5.80
CA GLN A 92 2.29 18.18 6.51
C GLN A 92 3.74 17.90 6.05
N TYR A 93 3.99 16.75 5.42
CA TYR A 93 5.30 16.34 4.90
C TYR A 93 5.42 16.48 3.37
N LYS A 94 4.37 16.94 2.68
CA LYS A 94 4.32 17.02 1.21
C LYS A 94 5.42 17.90 0.60
N ASN A 95 5.97 18.83 1.38
CA ASN A 95 7.05 19.73 0.98
C ASN A 95 8.38 19.44 1.71
N ASP A 96 8.52 18.29 2.37
CA ASP A 96 9.76 17.92 3.07
C ASP A 96 10.83 17.44 2.06
N PRO A 97 11.96 18.16 1.90
CA PRO A 97 13.02 17.78 0.99
C PRO A 97 13.66 16.42 1.32
N LEU A 98 13.62 15.99 2.58
CA LEU A 98 14.31 14.78 3.06
C LEU A 98 13.67 13.49 2.52
N GLY A 99 12.34 13.45 2.39
CA GLY A 99 11.63 12.30 1.81
C GLY A 99 11.99 12.02 0.35
N SER A 100 12.34 13.07 -0.40
CA SER A 100 12.74 12.96 -1.81
C SER A 100 14.14 12.38 -2.03
N VAL A 101 15.01 12.46 -1.02
CA VAL A 101 16.41 11.98 -1.10
C VAL A 101 16.48 10.49 -0.79
N ASN A 102 15.75 10.03 0.23
CA ASN A 102 15.75 8.61 0.62
C ASN A 102 15.14 7.73 -0.48
N ASN A 103 14.06 8.20 -1.12
CA ASN A 103 13.44 7.54 -2.27
C ASN A 103 14.40 7.41 -3.47
N LYS A 104 15.29 8.38 -3.70
CA LYS A 104 16.27 8.32 -4.81
C LYS A 104 17.38 7.30 -4.56
N ILE A 105 17.82 7.15 -3.32
CA ILE A 105 18.84 6.17 -2.95
C ILE A 105 18.28 4.75 -3.04
N ASN A 106 17.05 4.54 -2.55
CA ASN A 106 16.37 3.25 -2.66
C ASN A 106 16.07 2.87 -4.12
N ASP A 107 15.54 3.79 -4.91
CA ASP A 107 15.28 3.59 -6.35
C ASP A 107 16.56 3.27 -7.15
N ALA A 108 17.69 3.89 -6.81
CA ALA A 108 18.98 3.58 -7.43
C ALA A 108 19.50 2.17 -7.06
N TYR A 109 19.31 1.74 -5.80
CA TYR A 109 19.67 0.40 -5.33
C TYR A 109 18.81 -0.69 -6.01
N LEU A 110 17.50 -0.47 -6.15
CA LEU A 110 16.58 -1.40 -6.83
C LEU A 110 16.91 -1.53 -8.33
N LYS A 111 17.20 -0.41 -9.00
CA LYS A 111 17.63 -0.41 -10.41
C LYS A 111 18.96 -1.12 -10.63
N HIS A 112 19.91 -0.99 -9.70
CA HIS A 112 21.21 -1.66 -9.78
C HIS A 112 21.08 -3.19 -9.64
N ASN A 113 20.12 -3.67 -8.84
CA ASN A 113 19.87 -5.10 -8.62
C ASN A 113 18.89 -5.74 -9.62
N GLY A 114 18.78 -5.18 -10.84
CA GLY A 114 18.09 -5.82 -11.95
C GLY A 114 16.60 -5.49 -12.09
N GLN A 115 16.05 -4.56 -11.30
CA GLN A 115 14.73 -3.99 -11.57
C GLN A 115 14.84 -2.87 -12.61
N THR A 116 15.00 -3.25 -13.89
CA THR A 116 15.21 -2.33 -15.02
C THR A 116 13.97 -1.53 -15.42
N ALA A 117 12.77 -2.00 -15.08
CA ALA A 117 11.53 -1.25 -15.21
C ALA A 117 11.29 -0.44 -13.93
N GLY A 118 11.98 0.69 -13.78
CA GLY A 118 11.84 1.55 -12.60
C GLY A 118 10.37 1.82 -12.25
N VAL A 119 10.01 1.57 -10.98
CA VAL A 119 8.83 2.00 -10.19
C VAL A 119 7.41 1.77 -10.76
N ASN A 120 7.20 1.66 -12.07
CA ASN A 120 5.89 1.99 -12.68
C ASN A 120 5.15 0.84 -13.37
N SER A 121 5.74 -0.33 -13.63
CA SER A 121 5.01 -1.41 -14.33
C SER A 121 5.02 -2.77 -13.67
N TYR A 122 5.91 -3.00 -12.70
CA TYR A 122 5.96 -4.25 -11.94
C TYR A 122 5.84 -4.00 -10.44
N ASN A 123 5.60 -2.77 -9.98
CA ASN A 123 5.46 -2.45 -8.55
C ASN A 123 4.00 -2.21 -8.15
N ASP A 124 3.04 -2.65 -8.99
CA ASP A 124 1.63 -2.52 -8.65
C ASP A 124 1.12 -3.79 -7.99
N VAL A 125 1.21 -3.81 -6.66
CA VAL A 125 0.56 -4.78 -5.80
C VAL A 125 -0.92 -5.01 -6.14
N ALA A 126 -1.65 -4.05 -6.72
CA ALA A 126 -3.02 -4.28 -7.17
C ALA A 126 -3.10 -5.38 -8.25
N GLU A 127 -2.10 -5.50 -9.13
CA GLU A 127 -2.06 -6.57 -10.13
C GLU A 127 -1.82 -7.94 -9.49
N LEU A 128 -0.95 -8.02 -8.48
CA LEU A 128 -0.75 -9.25 -7.69
C LEU A 128 -2.02 -9.66 -6.95
N LEU A 129 -2.71 -8.69 -6.33
CA LEU A 129 -3.98 -8.92 -5.64
C LEU A 129 -5.08 -9.42 -6.59
N ILE A 130 -5.24 -8.78 -7.75
CA ILE A 130 -6.20 -9.21 -8.78
C ILE A 130 -5.87 -10.63 -9.25
N ALA A 131 -4.61 -10.89 -9.59
CA ALA A 131 -4.18 -12.20 -10.07
C ALA A 131 -4.40 -13.30 -9.02
N PHE A 132 -4.21 -12.99 -7.74
CA PHE A 132 -4.45 -13.90 -6.63
C PHE A 132 -5.94 -14.20 -6.43
N GLU A 133 -6.78 -13.16 -6.38
CA GLU A 133 -8.23 -13.32 -6.23
C GLU A 133 -8.89 -14.02 -7.42
N MET A 134 -8.37 -13.84 -8.65
CA MET A 134 -8.85 -14.56 -9.83
C MET A 134 -8.50 -16.05 -9.84
N ARG A 135 -7.56 -16.50 -9.01
CA ARG A 135 -7.14 -17.91 -8.92
C ARG A 135 -7.77 -18.66 -7.74
N LYS A 136 -8.35 -17.95 -6.77
CA LYS A 136 -9.13 -18.55 -5.68
C LYS A 136 -10.45 -19.11 -6.20
#